data_AF-A0A935L6C4-F1
#
_entry.id   AF-A0A935L6C4-F1
#
_cell.length_a   1.000
_cell.length_b   1.000
_cell.length_c   1.000
_cell.angle_alpha   90.00
_cell.angle_beta   90.00
_cell.angle_gamma   90.00
#
_symmetry.space_group_name_H-M   'P 1'
#
loop_
_entity.id
_entity.type
_entity.pdbx_description
1 polymer ?
#
loop_
_entity_poly.entity_id
_entity_poly.type
_entity_poly.pdbx_seq_one_letter_code
_entity_poly.pdbx_strand_id
1 'polypeptide(L)'
;MANRLVRTIVVDDGQALAADEGGGWIVAKDRLLRFEASDSAAWSLDLIPPLKQPSFLAIDPRGRLLWVVGKDSLLRLSLPDRTTAVFAFEGNKARAVDAGLDGSL
;
A
#
# COMPACT_ATOMS: atom_id res chain seq x y z
N MET A 1 4.37 23.87 17.41
CA MET A 1 3.48 23.85 16.23
C MET A 1 2.28 23.01 16.57
N ALA A 2 1.06 23.43 16.21
CA ALA A 2 -0.15 22.65 16.44
C ALA A 2 -0.46 21.79 15.20
N ASN A 3 -0.80 20.52 15.40
CA ASN A 3 -1.27 19.66 14.32
C ASN A 3 -2.62 20.18 13.82
N ARG A 4 -2.74 20.39 12.51
CA ARG A 4 -4.00 20.80 11.87
C ARG A 4 -4.55 19.65 11.05
N LEU A 5 -5.76 19.20 11.36
CA LEU A 5 -6.50 18.32 10.46
C LEU A 5 -6.77 19.10 9.17
N VAL A 6 -6.19 18.65 8.06
CA VAL A 6 -6.41 19.28 6.76
C VAL A 6 -7.61 18.66 6.06
N ARG A 7 -7.79 17.33 6.16
CA ARG A 7 -8.89 16.59 5.53
C ARG A 7 -9.16 15.21 6.16
N THR A 8 -10.34 14.69 5.82
CA THR A 8 -10.75 13.31 6.06
C THR A 8 -11.10 12.66 4.71
N ILE A 9 -10.49 11.52 4.40
CA ILE A 9 -10.88 10.68 3.27
C ILE A 9 -11.72 9.54 3.82
N VAL A 10 -12.93 9.36 3.29
CA VAL A 10 -13.80 8.25 3.66
C VAL A 10 -13.53 7.10 2.68
N VAL A 11 -13.18 5.95 3.24
CA VAL A 11 -13.00 4.70 2.51
C VAL A 11 -13.91 3.65 3.11
N ASP A 12 -14.58 2.88 2.27
CA ASP A 12 -15.36 1.74 2.73
C ASP A 12 -14.41 0.58 3.05
N ASP A 13 -14.53 0.02 4.26
CA ASP A 13 -13.78 -1.18 4.69
C ASP A 13 -12.24 -1.02 4.58
N GLY A 14 -11.71 0.10 5.09
CA GLY A 14 -10.27 0.34 5.18
C GLY A 14 -9.59 -0.60 6.18
N GLN A 15 -8.57 -1.32 5.72
CA GLN A 15 -7.90 -2.39 6.49
C GLN A 15 -6.44 -2.07 6.82
N ALA A 16 -5.73 -1.38 5.93
CA ALA A 16 -4.34 -0.99 6.15
C ALA A 16 -4.04 0.35 5.45
N LEU A 17 -3.07 1.09 5.99
CA LEU A 17 -2.58 2.34 5.39
C LEU A 17 -1.05 2.38 5.39
N ALA A 18 -0.49 3.00 4.36
CA ALA A 18 0.93 3.35 4.27
C ALA A 18 1.08 4.69 3.55
N ALA A 19 2.26 5.33 3.64
CA ALA A 19 2.52 6.58 2.96
C ALA A 19 3.95 6.60 2.41
N ASP A 20 4.10 7.24 1.25
CA ASP A 20 5.38 7.58 0.64
C ASP A 20 5.47 9.11 0.42
N GLU A 21 6.56 9.58 -0.19
CA GLU A 21 6.73 11.01 -0.53
C GLU A 21 5.66 11.56 -1.50
N GLY A 22 5.00 10.71 -2.27
CA GLY A 22 4.02 11.06 -3.28
C GLY A 22 2.56 10.99 -2.81
N GLY A 23 2.28 10.40 -1.65
CA GLY A 23 0.94 10.35 -1.09
C GLY A 23 0.63 9.14 -0.22
N GLY A 24 -0.66 8.89 -0.04
CA GLY A 24 -1.19 7.84 0.81
C GLY A 24 -1.64 6.63 0.02
N TRP A 25 -1.47 5.46 0.62
CA TRP A 25 -1.93 4.19 0.11
C TRP A 25 -2.85 3.53 1.12
N ILE A 26 -3.97 2.97 0.65
CA ILE A 26 -4.94 2.29 1.50
C ILE A 26 -5.31 0.95 0.87
N VAL A 27 -5.28 -0.11 1.69
CA VAL A 27 -6.00 -1.35 1.37
C VAL A 27 -7.43 -1.18 1.89
N ALA A 28 -8.39 -1.27 0.97
CA ALA A 28 -9.81 -1.19 1.28
C ALA A 28 -10.51 -2.42 0.67
N LYS A 29 -11.06 -3.29 1.52
CA LYS A 29 -11.66 -4.57 1.14
C LYS A 29 -10.69 -5.45 0.31
N ASP A 30 -10.83 -5.41 -1.01
CA ASP A 30 -10.07 -6.22 -1.98
C ASP A 30 -9.31 -5.34 -2.97
N ARG A 31 -9.09 -4.07 -2.62
CA ARG A 31 -8.46 -3.06 -3.48
C ARG A 31 -7.31 -2.38 -2.79
N LEU A 32 -6.29 -2.05 -3.57
CA LEU A 32 -5.26 -1.09 -3.22
C LEU A 32 -5.60 0.25 -3.89
N LEU A 33 -5.71 1.30 -3.09
CA LEU A 33 -6.01 2.67 -3.52
C LEU A 33 -4.80 3.55 -3.28
N ARG A 34 -4.47 4.42 -4.24
CA ARG A 34 -3.47 5.48 -4.09
C ARG A 34 -4.15 6.84 -4.13
N PHE A 35 -3.81 7.68 -3.17
CA PHE A 35 -4.25 9.06 -3.08
C PHE A 35 -3.03 9.97 -3.21
N GLU A 36 -3.06 10.88 -4.17
CA GLU A 36 -2.05 11.93 -4.24
C GLU A 36 -2.32 12.99 -3.18
N ALA A 37 -1.28 13.77 -2.84
CA ALA A 37 -1.43 14.95 -1.97
C ALA A 37 -2.47 15.97 -2.48
N SER A 38 -2.87 15.86 -3.75
CA SER A 38 -3.86 16.69 -4.46
C SER A 38 -5.31 16.19 -4.38
N ASP A 39 -5.60 15.11 -3.62
CA ASP A 39 -6.97 14.72 -3.19
C ASP A 39 -7.93 14.10 -4.23
N SER A 40 -7.44 13.31 -5.19
CA SER A 40 -8.27 12.32 -5.88
C SER A 40 -7.65 10.93 -5.73
N ALA A 41 -8.48 9.88 -5.69
CA ALA A 41 -7.98 8.52 -5.87
C ALA A 41 -7.39 8.47 -7.28
N ALA A 42 -6.08 8.66 -7.36
CA ALA A 42 -5.37 8.78 -8.62
C ALA A 42 -5.24 7.42 -9.30
N TRP A 43 -5.34 6.35 -8.51
CA TRP A 43 -5.07 5.00 -8.97
C TRP A 43 -5.71 3.95 -8.05
N SER A 44 -6.15 2.84 -8.65
CA SER A 44 -6.68 1.69 -7.93
C SER A 44 -6.28 0.39 -8.60
N LEU A 45 -6.03 -0.64 -7.80
CA LEU A 45 -5.74 -2.00 -8.26
C LEU A 45 -6.60 -3.01 -7.51
N ASP A 46 -7.29 -3.88 -8.24
CA ASP A 46 -7.97 -5.04 -7.65
C ASP A 46 -6.92 -6.06 -7.21
N LEU A 47 -7.00 -6.48 -5.94
CA LEU A 47 -6.10 -7.45 -5.33
C LEU A 47 -6.60 -8.90 -5.49
N ILE A 48 -7.84 -9.11 -5.96
CA ILE A 48 -8.44 -10.44 -6.12
C ILE A 48 -8.73 -10.77 -7.59
N PRO A 49 -8.34 -11.97 -8.05
CA PRO A 49 -7.18 -12.76 -7.61
C PRO A 49 -5.88 -12.01 -8.00
N PRO A 50 -4.84 -11.95 -7.14
CA PRO A 50 -4.29 -13.14 -6.47
C PRO A 50 -4.29 -13.19 -4.91
N LEU A 51 -4.76 -12.16 -4.20
CA LEU A 51 -4.53 -11.99 -2.75
C LEU A 51 -5.84 -12.05 -1.95
N LYS A 52 -5.98 -13.02 -1.04
CA LYS A 52 -7.18 -13.16 -0.19
C LYS A 52 -7.01 -12.44 1.14
N GLN A 53 -8.04 -11.70 1.57
CA GLN A 53 -8.08 -11.00 2.88
C GLN A 53 -6.81 -10.19 3.11
N PRO A 54 -6.55 -9.17 2.26
CA PRO A 54 -5.41 -8.29 2.48
C PRO A 54 -5.55 -7.63 3.87
N SER A 55 -4.45 -7.44 4.58
CA SER A 55 -4.50 -7.01 5.98
C SER A 55 -3.33 -6.14 6.40
N PHE A 56 -2.20 -6.22 5.70
CA PHE A 56 -1.06 -5.34 5.94
C PHE A 56 -0.54 -4.76 4.65
N LEU A 57 -0.01 -3.55 4.77
CA LEU A 57 0.54 -2.77 3.68
C LEU A 57 1.85 -2.15 4.15
N ALA A 58 2.90 -2.32 3.36
CA ALA A 58 4.18 -1.63 3.54
C ALA A 58 4.63 -1.06 2.19
N ILE A 59 5.29 0.09 2.21
CA ILE A 59 5.83 0.74 1.02
C ILE A 59 7.21 1.30 1.32
N ASP A 60 8.12 1.24 0.34
CA ASP A 60 9.37 1.98 0.45
C ASP A 60 9.10 3.50 0.41
N PRO A 61 9.90 4.35 1.08
CA PRO A 61 9.66 5.80 1.12
C PRO A 61 9.68 6.48 -0.25
N ARG A 62 10.38 5.91 -1.22
CA ARG A 62 10.49 6.43 -2.59
C ARG A 62 9.29 6.03 -3.45
N GLY A 63 8.39 5.21 -2.94
CA GLY A 63 7.17 4.73 -3.58
C GLY A 63 7.41 3.76 -4.75
N ARG A 64 8.54 3.04 -4.77
CA ARG A 64 8.91 2.15 -5.91
C ARG A 64 8.58 0.68 -5.67
N LEU A 65 8.40 0.30 -4.42
CA LEU A 65 8.17 -1.06 -4.00
C LEU A 65 7.13 -1.08 -2.89
N LEU A 66 6.11 -1.92 -3.08
CA LEU A 66 4.99 -2.04 -2.17
C LEU A 66 4.71 -3.52 -1.91
N TRP A 67 4.36 -3.84 -0.67
CA TRP A 67 4.01 -5.17 -0.24
C TRP A 67 2.62 -5.18 0.37
N VAL A 68 1.80 -6.15 -0.06
CA VAL A 68 0.48 -6.41 0.54
C VAL A 68 0.45 -7.83 1.05
N VAL A 69 0.20 -7.98 2.35
CA VAL A 69 0.05 -9.29 2.99
C VAL A 69 -1.42 -9.66 3.00
N GLY A 70 -1.74 -10.82 2.43
CA GLY A 70 -3.03 -11.47 2.58
C GLY A 70 -2.97 -12.61 3.61
N LYS A 71 -4.04 -13.36 3.73
CA LYS A 71 -4.15 -14.48 4.70
C LYS A 71 -3.01 -15.50 4.59
N ASP A 72 -2.64 -15.89 3.37
CA ASP A 72 -1.72 -17.00 3.12
C ASP A 72 -0.58 -16.66 2.14
N SER A 73 -0.54 -15.43 1.64
CA SER A 73 0.36 -15.00 0.58
C SER A 73 0.82 -13.56 0.73
N LEU A 74 1.94 -13.26 0.07
CA LEU A 74 2.50 -11.92 -0.05
C LEU A 74 2.47 -11.51 -1.51
N LEU A 75 1.94 -10.32 -1.77
CA LEU A 75 2.05 -9.67 -3.06
C LEU A 75 3.15 -8.61 -2.98
N ARG A 76 4.14 -8.68 -3.88
CA ARG A 76 5.13 -7.63 -4.07
C ARG A 76 4.86 -6.91 -5.38
N LEU A 77 4.71 -5.59 -5.31
CA LEU A 77 4.43 -4.68 -6.41
C LEU A 77 5.62 -3.78 -6.66
N SER A 78 6.19 -3.86 -7.86
CA SER A 78 7.15 -2.89 -8.37
C SER A 78 6.39 -1.77 -9.08
N LEU A 79 6.68 -0.54 -8.70
CA LEU A 79 6.04 0.68 -9.17
C LEU A 79 7.10 1.59 -9.83
N PRO A 80 7.65 1.23 -11.00
CA PRO A 80 8.77 1.94 -11.61
C PRO A 80 8.49 3.42 -11.88
N ASP A 81 7.24 3.77 -12.14
CA ASP A 81 6.73 5.11 -12.44
C ASP A 81 5.62 5.56 -11.46
N ARG A 82 5.40 4.83 -10.35
CA ARG A 82 4.32 5.05 -9.37
C ARG A 82 2.88 4.87 -9.90
N THR A 83 2.70 4.49 -11.17
CA THR A 83 1.39 4.34 -11.82
C THR A 83 1.20 2.97 -12.48
N THR A 84 2.29 2.29 -12.78
CA THR A 84 2.34 0.96 -13.38
C THR A 84 2.73 -0.03 -12.31
N ALA A 85 1.90 -1.05 -12.08
CA ALA A 85 2.21 -2.11 -11.14
C ALA A 85 2.68 -3.37 -11.87
N VAL A 86 3.89 -3.82 -11.55
CA VAL A 86 4.41 -5.14 -11.95
C VAL A 86 4.42 -6.02 -10.69
N PHE A 87 3.73 -7.15 -10.72
CA PHE A 87 3.61 -8.02 -9.56
C PHE A 87 4.46 -9.29 -9.68
N ALA A 88 5.06 -9.67 -8.55
CA ALA A 88 5.53 -11.01 -8.29
C ALA A 88 4.69 -11.62 -7.16
N PHE A 89 4.22 -12.85 -7.36
CA PHE A 89 3.49 -13.60 -6.35
C PHE A 89 4.43 -14.60 -5.69
N GLU A 90 4.67 -14.43 -4.39
CA GLU A 90 5.48 -15.37 -3.61
C GLU A 90 4.58 -16.08 -2.58
N GLY A 91 4.34 -17.37 -2.82
CA GLY A 91 3.44 -18.19 -2.02
C GLY A 91 4.18 -19.19 -1.13
N ASN A 92 4.20 -18.93 0.18
CA ASN A 92 3.88 -19.86 1.28
C ASN A 92 4.13 -19.17 2.64
N LYS A 93 3.04 -18.78 3.33
CA LYS A 93 3.01 -18.28 4.72
C LYS A 93 3.86 -17.02 5.01
N ALA A 94 3.51 -15.90 4.40
CA ALA A 94 4.00 -14.60 4.86
C ALA A 94 3.27 -14.19 6.16
N ARG A 95 4.00 -13.78 7.20
CA ARG A 95 3.42 -13.49 8.52
C ARG A 95 3.46 -12.02 8.97
N ALA A 96 4.21 -11.19 8.27
CA ALA A 96 4.19 -9.71 8.28
C ALA A 96 5.44 -9.25 7.52
N VAL A 97 5.37 -8.11 6.83
CA VAL A 97 6.55 -7.41 6.30
C VAL A 97 6.58 -6.05 6.99
N ASP A 98 7.59 -5.83 7.81
CA ASP A 98 7.93 -4.49 8.30
C ASP A 98 9.04 -3.97 7.38
N ALA A 99 8.77 -2.90 6.64
CA ALA A 99 9.80 -2.19 5.90
C ALA A 99 10.52 -1.27 6.89
N GLY A 100 11.40 -1.86 7.70
CA GLY A 100 12.27 -1.11 8.60
C GLY A 100 13.07 -0.09 7.81
N LEU A 101 12.98 1.18 8.21
CA LEU A 101 13.89 2.23 7.80
C LEU A 101 15.10 2.20 8.73
N ASP A 102 16.05 1.32 8.44
CA ASP A 102 17.41 1.45 8.94
C ASP A 102 18.07 2.66 8.26
N GLY A 103 17.83 3.83 8.84
CA GLY A 103 18.68 4.99 8.66
C GLY A 103 20.05 4.72 9.28
N SER A 104 21.07 4.59 8.44
CA SER A 104 22.54 4.80 8.62
C SER A 104 23.24 3.95 7.53
N LEU A 105 24.09 4.44 6.63
CA LEU A 105 25.17 5.43 6.71
C LEU A 105 25.26 6.26 5.42
#